data_AF-A0A539E4J6-F1
#
_entry.id   AF-A0A539E4J6-F1
#
_cell.length_a   1.000
_cell.length_b   1.000
_cell.length_c   1.000
_cell.angle_alpha   90.00
_cell.angle_beta   90.00
_cell.angle_gamma   90.00
#
_symmetry.space_group_name_H-M   'P 1'
#
loop_
_entity.id
_entity.type
_entity.pdbx_description
1 polymer ?
#
loop_
_entity_poly.entity_id
_entity_poly.type
_entity_poly.pdbx_seq_one_letter_code
_entity_poly.pdbx_strand_id
1 'polypeptide(L)'
;MEAYGLGQRLGIATEEASVILDAYFEAFPNVKAYMERTVVEARMRGYTETLFGRRRPIPELSNSNFRIRQAGERQAMNAGIQGLAADIFKVALVRIDEALVERAVASRIVLQVHDEVLVEVPDHEREVVGPLVIGIMRHAAALDVPLEVNVAWGANWADAKT
;
A
#
# COMPACT_ATOMS: atom_id res chain seq x y z
N MET A 1 -13.39 -8.86 -0.27
CA MET A 1 -13.49 -9.84 -1.38
C MET A 1 -14.69 -10.71 -1.09
N GLU A 2 -15.57 -10.95 -2.06
CA GLU A 2 -16.78 -11.78 -1.86
C GLU A 2 -16.51 -13.23 -2.27
N ALA A 3 -17.24 -14.20 -1.70
CA ALA A 3 -17.08 -15.63 -1.95
C ALA A 3 -17.09 -15.98 -3.44
N TYR A 4 -17.97 -15.35 -4.22
CA TYR A 4 -18.01 -15.52 -5.67
C TYR A 4 -16.69 -15.13 -6.35
N GLY A 5 -16.12 -13.97 -5.99
CA GLY A 5 -14.87 -13.49 -6.55
C GLY A 5 -13.66 -14.33 -6.13
N LEU A 6 -13.69 -14.89 -4.91
CA LEU A 6 -12.67 -15.83 -4.46
C LEU A 6 -12.77 -17.16 -5.21
N GLY A 7 -13.99 -17.70 -5.35
CA GLY A 7 -14.25 -18.95 -6.08
C GLY A 7 -13.76 -18.88 -7.53
N GLN A 8 -14.01 -17.78 -8.22
CA GLN A 8 -13.50 -17.57 -9.59
C GLN A 8 -11.97 -17.57 -9.68
N ARG A 9 -11.27 -16.97 -8.70
CA ARG A 9 -9.80 -16.90 -8.70
C ARG A 9 -9.15 -18.23 -8.38
N LEU A 10 -9.78 -19.02 -7.51
CA LEU A 10 -9.27 -20.32 -7.08
C LEU A 10 -9.76 -21.47 -7.96
N GLY A 11 -10.74 -21.24 -8.84
CA GLY A 11 -11.33 -22.30 -9.66
C GLY A 11 -12.17 -23.30 -8.86
N ILE A 12 -12.80 -22.84 -7.76
CA ILE A 12 -13.59 -23.67 -6.84
C ILE A 12 -15.04 -23.19 -6.77
N ALA A 13 -15.94 -24.01 -6.20
CA ALA A 13 -17.33 -23.63 -6.03
C ALA A 13 -17.47 -22.43 -5.07
N THR A 14 -18.52 -21.63 -5.25
CA THR A 14 -18.77 -20.46 -4.38
C THR A 14 -19.00 -20.86 -2.92
N GLU A 15 -19.58 -22.04 -2.69
CA GLU A 15 -19.81 -22.60 -1.36
C GLU A 15 -18.48 -22.93 -0.65
N GLU A 16 -17.55 -23.58 -1.35
CA GLU A 16 -16.19 -23.87 -0.83
C GLU A 16 -15.43 -22.57 -0.54
N ALA A 17 -15.53 -21.58 -1.42
CA ALA A 17 -14.93 -20.26 -1.21
C ALA A 17 -15.54 -19.53 0.00
N SER A 18 -16.83 -19.72 0.29
CA SER A 18 -17.48 -19.16 1.49
C SER A 18 -16.87 -19.76 2.75
N VAL A 19 -16.71 -21.08 2.81
CA VAL A 19 -16.10 -21.77 3.97
C VAL A 19 -14.69 -21.24 4.24
N ILE A 20 -13.89 -21.01 3.20
CA ILE A 20 -12.54 -20.44 3.33
C ILE A 20 -12.59 -19.01 3.89
N LEU A 21 -13.49 -18.16 3.37
CA LEU A 21 -13.64 -16.78 3.86
C LEU A 21 -14.12 -16.74 5.31
N ASP A 22 -15.05 -17.61 5.68
CA ASP A 22 -15.59 -17.69 7.04
C ASP A 22 -14.48 -18.09 8.02
N ALA A 23 -13.71 -19.13 7.71
CA ALA A 23 -12.55 -19.54 8.49
C ALA A 23 -11.48 -18.44 8.59
N TYR A 24 -11.24 -17.69 7.50
CA TYR A 24 -10.31 -16.55 7.51
C TYR A 24 -10.78 -15.44 8.46
N PHE A 25 -12.07 -15.09 8.45
CA PHE A 25 -12.59 -14.06 9.35
C PHE A 25 -12.74 -14.53 10.79
N GLU A 26 -12.89 -15.83 11.03
CA GLU A 26 -12.80 -16.40 12.37
C GLU A 26 -11.38 -16.30 12.94
N ALA A 27 -10.36 -16.57 12.12
CA ALA A 27 -8.96 -16.43 12.51
C ALA A 27 -8.52 -14.95 12.63
N PHE A 28 -9.07 -14.07 11.79
CA PHE A 28 -8.71 -12.65 11.72
C PHE A 28 -9.94 -11.71 11.89
N PRO A 29 -10.60 -11.72 13.07
CA PRO A 29 -11.85 -10.99 13.28
C PRO A 29 -11.69 -9.47 13.12
N ASN A 30 -10.52 -8.94 13.47
CA ASN A 30 -10.21 -7.52 13.35
C ASN A 30 -10.16 -7.03 11.89
N VAL A 31 -9.85 -7.91 10.93
CA VAL A 31 -9.87 -7.57 9.50
C VAL A 31 -11.31 -7.32 9.05
N LYS A 32 -12.24 -8.21 9.42
CA LYS A 32 -13.67 -8.05 9.13
C LYS A 32 -14.22 -6.78 9.76
N ALA A 33 -13.93 -6.57 11.05
CA ALA A 33 -14.37 -5.38 11.77
C ALA A 33 -13.84 -4.08 11.15
N TYR A 34 -12.58 -4.07 10.69
CA TYR A 34 -12.01 -2.93 9.96
C TYR A 34 -12.76 -2.66 8.64
N MET A 35 -13.02 -3.70 7.85
CA MET A 35 -13.71 -3.57 6.56
C MET A 35 -15.12 -2.98 6.74
N GLU A 36 -15.90 -3.52 7.69
CA GLU A 36 -17.26 -3.06 7.99
C GLU A 36 -17.26 -1.62 8.51
N ARG A 37 -16.39 -1.31 9.49
CA ARG A 37 -16.28 0.04 10.05
C ARG A 37 -15.91 1.08 8.99
N THR A 38 -14.94 0.77 8.13
CA THR A 38 -14.47 1.68 7.07
C THR A 38 -15.61 2.06 6.12
N VAL A 39 -16.46 1.10 5.75
CA VAL A 39 -17.63 1.37 4.89
C VAL A 39 -18.65 2.25 5.60
N VAL A 40 -18.95 1.98 6.87
CA VAL A 40 -19.89 2.78 7.67
C VAL A 40 -19.39 4.22 7.80
N GLU A 41 -18.12 4.41 8.16
CA GLU A 41 -17.50 5.74 8.28
C GLU A 41 -17.50 6.49 6.95
N ALA A 42 -17.12 5.82 5.85
CA ALA A 42 -17.11 6.42 4.52
C ALA A 42 -18.51 6.81 4.04
N ARG A 43 -19.56 6.04 4.38
CA ARG A 43 -20.95 6.40 4.06
C ARG A 43 -21.41 7.63 4.84
N MET A 44 -21.04 7.75 6.11
CA MET A 44 -21.38 8.91 6.94
C MET A 44 -20.68 10.18 6.46
N ARG A 45 -19.40 10.09 6.09
CA ARG A 45 -18.56 11.24 5.70
C ARG A 45 -18.64 11.58 4.20
N GLY A 46 -18.98 10.61 3.36
CA GLY A 46 -18.90 10.72 1.90
C GLY A 46 -17.50 10.54 1.31
N TYR A 47 -16.51 10.20 2.14
CA TYR A 47 -15.11 10.03 1.72
C TYR A 47 -14.35 9.08 2.67
N THR A 48 -13.22 8.56 2.20
CA THR A 48 -12.20 7.91 3.03
C THR A 48 -11.04 8.86 3.32
N GLU A 49 -10.33 8.65 4.42
CA GLU A 49 -9.20 9.48 4.85
C GLU A 49 -8.03 8.59 5.30
N THR A 50 -6.81 8.88 4.86
CA THR A 50 -5.60 8.17 5.29
C THR A 50 -5.08 8.73 6.62
N LEU A 51 -4.11 8.06 7.26
CA LEU A 51 -3.46 8.58 8.48
C LEU A 51 -2.77 9.94 8.29
N PHE A 52 -2.41 10.28 7.05
CA PHE A 52 -1.81 11.57 6.68
C PHE A 52 -2.87 12.62 6.29
N GLY A 53 -4.15 12.33 6.48
CA GLY A 53 -5.25 13.25 6.19
C GLY A 53 -5.66 13.34 4.71
N ARG A 54 -5.11 12.49 3.83
CA ARG A 54 -5.51 12.47 2.42
C ARG A 54 -6.92 11.95 2.29
N ARG A 55 -7.80 12.74 1.67
CA ARG A 55 -9.21 12.36 1.44
C ARG A 55 -9.47 11.88 0.02
N ARG A 56 -10.28 10.83 -0.11
CA ARG A 56 -10.87 10.38 -1.37
C ARG A 56 -12.40 10.38 -1.26
N PRO A 57 -13.10 11.32 -1.93
CA PRO A 57 -14.55 11.29 -2.06
C PRO A 57 -15.03 10.02 -2.78
N ILE A 58 -16.16 9.46 -2.32
CA ILE A 58 -16.77 8.26 -2.89
C ILE A 58 -18.27 8.51 -3.09
N PRO A 59 -18.67 9.30 -4.12
CA PRO A 59 -20.07 9.64 -4.37
C PRO A 59 -20.96 8.42 -4.65
N GLU A 60 -20.37 7.29 -5.04
CA GLU A 60 -21.07 6.03 -5.28
C GLU A 60 -21.78 5.50 -4.04
N LEU A 61 -21.31 5.84 -2.83
CA LEU A 61 -21.89 5.38 -1.57
C LEU A 61 -23.32 5.88 -1.34
N SER A 62 -23.67 7.04 -1.87
CA SER A 62 -25.04 7.60 -1.81
C SER A 62 -25.91 7.22 -3.01
N ASN A 63 -25.41 6.42 -3.95
CA ASN A 63 -26.15 6.07 -5.15
C ASN A 63 -27.28 5.07 -4.82
N SER A 64 -28.47 5.28 -5.39
CA SER A 64 -29.62 4.39 -5.22
C SER A 64 -29.40 3.03 -5.88
N ASN A 65 -28.64 2.97 -6.98
CA ASN A 65 -28.31 1.74 -7.67
C ASN A 65 -27.38 0.86 -6.81
N PHE A 66 -27.87 -0.32 -6.45
CA PHE A 66 -27.15 -1.28 -5.60
C PHE A 66 -25.76 -1.64 -6.14
N ARG A 67 -25.61 -1.86 -7.45
CA ARG A 67 -24.32 -2.26 -8.04
C ARG A 67 -23.28 -1.14 -7.96
N ILE A 68 -23.72 0.11 -8.16
CA ILE A 68 -22.85 1.28 -8.03
C ILE A 68 -22.42 1.45 -6.58
N ARG A 69 -23.38 1.37 -5.64
CA ARG A 69 -23.10 1.48 -4.21
C ARG A 69 -22.14 0.40 -3.72
N GLN A 70 -22.33 -0.86 -4.13
CA GLN A 70 -21.43 -1.97 -3.81
C GLN A 70 -20.00 -1.73 -4.36
N ALA A 71 -19.88 -1.12 -5.55
CA ALA A 71 -18.57 -0.72 -6.07
C ALA A 71 -17.92 0.38 -5.22
N GLY A 72 -18.70 1.36 -4.76
CA GLY A 72 -18.27 2.38 -3.81
C GLY A 72 -17.78 1.79 -2.48
N GLU A 73 -18.47 0.79 -1.95
CA GLU A 73 -18.05 0.10 -0.71
C GLU A 73 -16.70 -0.61 -0.88
N ARG A 74 -16.50 -1.31 -2.00
CA ARG A 74 -15.20 -1.90 -2.34
C ARG A 74 -14.11 -0.84 -2.48
N GLN A 75 -14.45 0.30 -3.06
CA GLN A 75 -13.51 1.42 -3.17
C GLN A 75 -13.16 1.99 -1.79
N ALA A 76 -14.13 2.11 -0.88
CA ALA A 76 -13.92 2.60 0.48
C ALA A 76 -12.97 1.69 1.27
N MET A 77 -13.16 0.37 1.20
CA MET A 77 -12.29 -0.61 1.86
C MET A 77 -10.82 -0.51 1.39
N ASN A 78 -10.61 -0.25 0.09
CA ASN A 78 -9.27 -0.25 -0.50
C ASN A 78 -8.58 1.11 -0.42
N ALA A 79 -9.33 2.21 -0.50
CA ALA A 79 -8.78 3.56 -0.66
C ALA A 79 -7.92 3.98 0.54
N GLY A 80 -8.34 3.63 1.77
CA GLY A 80 -7.54 3.91 2.97
C GLY A 80 -6.20 3.17 2.96
N ILE A 81 -6.21 1.88 2.59
CA ILE A 81 -5.01 1.02 2.57
C ILE A 81 -4.03 1.48 1.48
N GLN A 82 -4.50 1.58 0.24
CA GLN A 82 -3.65 1.97 -0.89
C GLN A 82 -3.21 3.43 -0.79
N GLY A 83 -4.10 4.31 -0.34
CA GLY A 83 -3.79 5.72 -0.12
C GLY A 83 -2.71 5.89 0.94
N LEU A 84 -2.80 5.17 2.06
CA LEU A 84 -1.80 5.21 3.12
C LEU A 84 -0.45 4.69 2.62
N ALA A 85 -0.41 3.57 1.90
CA ALA A 85 0.83 3.08 1.30
C ALA A 85 1.48 4.14 0.39
N ALA A 86 0.69 4.81 -0.46
CA ALA A 86 1.17 5.87 -1.32
C ALA A 86 1.65 7.12 -0.54
N ASP A 87 1.03 7.44 0.58
CA ASP A 87 1.48 8.54 1.46
C ASP A 87 2.83 8.24 2.08
N ILE A 88 2.97 7.07 2.69
CA ILE A 88 4.23 6.61 3.31
C ILE A 88 5.35 6.59 2.28
N PHE A 89 5.09 6.03 1.10
CA PHE A 89 6.11 5.94 0.04
C PHE A 89 6.56 7.31 -0.44
N LYS A 90 5.63 8.27 -0.58
CA LYS A 90 5.99 9.65 -0.95
C LYS A 90 6.84 10.33 0.13
N VAL A 91 6.52 10.13 1.40
CA VAL A 91 7.36 10.63 2.51
C VAL A 91 8.77 10.04 2.42
N ALA A 92 8.88 8.74 2.13
CA ALA A 92 10.18 8.10 1.93
C ALA A 92 10.96 8.73 0.76
N LEU A 93 10.31 8.92 -0.40
CA LEU A 93 10.95 9.52 -1.58
C LEU A 93 11.49 10.92 -1.30
N VAL A 94 10.70 11.79 -0.68
CA VAL A 94 11.14 13.16 -0.33
C VAL A 94 12.35 13.12 0.61
N ARG A 95 12.29 12.29 1.66
CA ARG A 95 13.39 12.16 2.63
C ARG A 95 14.66 11.56 2.02
N ILE A 96 14.52 10.60 1.09
CA ILE A 96 15.67 10.05 0.35
C ILE A 96 16.32 11.18 -0.45
N ASP A 97 15.53 11.91 -1.25
CA ASP A 97 16.05 13.00 -2.08
C ASP A 97 16.78 14.06 -1.24
N GLU A 98 16.14 14.54 -0.16
CA GLU A 98 16.76 15.47 0.79
C GLU A 98 18.09 14.93 1.34
N ALA A 99 18.12 13.67 1.79
CA ALA A 99 19.32 13.08 2.37
C ALA A 99 20.47 12.86 1.36
N LEU A 100 20.15 12.56 0.10
CA LEU A 100 21.15 12.46 -0.97
C LEU A 100 21.77 13.84 -1.25
N VAL A 101 20.93 14.90 -1.29
CA VAL A 101 21.39 16.29 -1.48
C VAL A 101 22.24 16.75 -0.30
N GLU A 102 21.80 16.52 0.94
CA GLU A 102 22.52 16.93 2.15
C GLU A 102 23.90 16.28 2.27
N ARG A 103 24.04 15.02 1.84
CA ARG A 103 25.33 14.33 1.82
C ARG A 103 26.21 14.67 0.62
N ALA A 104 25.71 15.49 -0.30
CA ALA A 104 26.39 15.87 -1.53
C ALA A 104 26.93 14.67 -2.33
N VAL A 105 26.17 13.58 -2.35
CA VAL A 105 26.50 12.38 -3.13
C VAL A 105 26.06 12.54 -4.59
N ALA A 106 26.66 11.77 -5.50
CA ALA A 106 26.27 11.74 -6.90
C ALA A 106 25.08 10.80 -7.18
N SER A 107 24.71 9.94 -6.24
CA SER A 107 23.54 9.07 -6.31
C SER A 107 22.23 9.83 -6.49
N ARG A 108 21.26 9.24 -7.20
CA ARG A 108 19.96 9.86 -7.47
C ARG A 108 18.81 8.85 -7.57
N ILE A 109 17.61 9.29 -7.20
CA ILE A 109 16.38 8.55 -7.50
C ILE A 109 16.14 8.63 -9.01
N VAL A 110 15.95 7.47 -9.64
CA VAL A 110 15.67 7.36 -11.09
C VAL A 110 14.19 7.16 -11.34
N LEU A 111 13.56 6.23 -10.61
CA LEU A 111 12.19 5.81 -10.87
C LEU A 111 11.53 5.32 -9.59
N GLN A 112 10.22 5.49 -9.50
CA GLN A 112 9.37 4.79 -8.56
C GLN A 112 8.38 3.92 -9.33
N VAL A 113 8.22 2.67 -8.92
CA VAL A 113 7.27 1.71 -9.51
C VAL A 113 6.57 0.96 -8.38
N HIS A 114 5.26 1.11 -8.26
CA HIS A 114 4.46 0.49 -7.18
C HIS A 114 5.00 0.82 -5.78
N ASP A 115 5.62 -0.12 -5.10
CA ASP A 115 6.24 -0.04 -3.78
C ASP A 115 7.78 -0.14 -3.84
N GLU A 116 8.35 0.07 -5.02
CA GLU A 116 9.78 0.01 -5.30
C GLU A 116 10.31 1.39 -5.71
N VAL A 117 11.53 1.71 -5.28
CA VAL A 117 12.30 2.87 -5.73
C VAL A 117 13.63 2.41 -6.32
N LEU A 118 13.91 2.85 -7.53
CA LEU A 118 15.19 2.62 -8.21
C LEU A 118 16.10 3.81 -7.95
N VAL A 119 17.26 3.55 -7.36
CA VAL A 119 18.31 4.55 -7.09
C VAL A 119 19.55 4.16 -7.89
N GLU A 120 20.06 5.09 -8.69
CA GLU A 120 21.35 4.93 -9.35
C GLU A 120 22.43 5.38 -8.39
N VAL A 121 23.40 4.50 -8.13
CA VAL A 121 24.43 4.66 -7.09
C VAL A 121 25.79 4.32 -7.69
N PRO A 122 26.74 5.28 -7.73
CA PRO A 122 28.13 4.98 -8.04
C PRO A 122 28.71 3.94 -7.09
N ASP A 123 29.56 3.04 -7.58
CA ASP A 123 30.07 1.90 -6.80
C ASP A 123 30.71 2.29 -5.46
N HIS A 124 31.40 3.44 -5.43
CA HIS A 124 32.07 3.95 -4.24
C HIS A 124 31.10 4.55 -3.19
N GLU A 125 29.82 4.79 -3.54
CA GLU A 125 28.80 5.32 -2.64
C GLU A 125 27.90 4.23 -2.06
N ARG A 126 27.99 2.98 -2.53
CA ARG A 126 27.10 1.87 -2.15
C ARG A 126 27.00 1.64 -0.64
N GLU A 127 28.13 1.66 0.05
CA GLU A 127 28.20 1.44 1.52
C GLU A 127 27.57 2.58 2.32
N VAL A 128 27.43 3.76 1.71
CA VAL A 128 26.83 4.94 2.34
C VAL A 128 25.35 5.05 1.99
N VAL A 129 25.02 4.94 0.70
CA VAL A 129 23.68 5.21 0.17
C VAL A 129 22.72 4.06 0.42
N GLY A 130 23.17 2.79 0.33
CA GLY A 130 22.32 1.64 0.59
C GLY A 130 21.70 1.66 1.99
N PRO A 131 22.51 1.70 3.06
CA PRO A 131 22.00 1.78 4.44
C PRO A 131 21.16 3.04 4.71
N LEU A 132 21.52 4.18 4.08
CA LEU A 132 20.76 5.42 4.19
C LEU A 132 19.34 5.26 3.66
N VAL A 133 19.19 4.76 2.43
CA VAL A 133 17.88 4.56 1.79
C VAL A 133 17.03 3.57 2.58
N ILE A 134 17.61 2.43 2.99
CA ILE A 134 16.91 1.42 3.81
C ILE A 134 16.43 2.03 5.13
N GLY A 135 17.32 2.77 5.80
CA GLY A 135 17.00 3.45 7.05
C GLY A 135 15.83 4.42 6.89
N ILE A 136 15.83 5.24 5.85
CA ILE A 136 14.75 6.20 5.58
C ILE A 136 13.44 5.49 5.28
N MET A 137 13.44 4.48 4.40
CA MET A 137 12.22 3.76 4.01
C MET A 137 11.58 3.02 5.18
N ARG A 138 12.38 2.36 6.03
CA ARG A 138 11.87 1.67 7.24
C ARG A 138 11.21 2.62 8.24
N HIS A 139 11.66 3.88 8.29
CA HIS A 139 11.18 4.89 9.25
C HIS A 139 10.34 6.00 8.57
N ALA A 140 9.83 5.73 7.36
CA ALA A 140 9.03 6.71 6.62
C ALA A 140 7.72 7.08 7.34
N ALA A 141 7.19 6.17 8.16
CA ALA A 141 6.04 6.40 9.02
C ALA A 141 6.17 5.66 10.36
N ALA A 142 5.53 6.19 11.40
CA ALA A 142 5.37 5.48 12.66
C ALA A 142 4.13 4.58 12.57
N LEU A 143 4.35 3.27 12.60
CA LEU A 143 3.32 2.23 12.56
C LEU A 143 3.54 1.24 13.70
N ASP A 144 2.46 0.57 14.13
CA ASP A 144 2.53 -0.47 15.17
C ASP A 144 3.31 -1.72 14.71
N VAL A 145 3.45 -1.89 13.38
CA VAL A 145 4.19 -2.98 12.75
C VAL A 145 5.34 -2.37 11.93
N PRO A 146 6.59 -2.87 12.08
CA PRO A 146 7.73 -2.33 11.35
C PRO A 146 7.59 -2.53 9.84
N LEU A 147 8.04 -1.54 9.06
CA LEU A 147 8.17 -1.66 7.61
C LEU A 147 9.47 -2.40 7.29
N GLU A 148 9.36 -3.46 6.49
CA GLU A 148 10.51 -4.17 5.95
C GLU A 148 10.85 -3.68 4.55
N VAL A 149 12.15 -3.64 4.24
CA VAL A 149 12.67 -3.14 2.97
C VAL A 149 13.74 -4.11 2.49
N ASN A 150 13.51 -4.67 1.30
CA ASN A 150 14.49 -5.49 0.61
C ASN A 150 15.32 -4.61 -0.32
N VAL A 151 16.61 -4.91 -0.42
CA VAL A 151 17.54 -4.21 -1.31
C VAL A 151 18.25 -5.23 -2.19
N ALA A 152 18.44 -4.87 -3.45
CA ALA A 152 19.22 -5.64 -4.40
C ALA A 152 20.00 -4.68 -5.31
N TRP A 153 21.11 -5.17 -5.84
CA TRP A 153 22.03 -4.41 -6.67
C TRP A 153 22.17 -5.10 -8.02
N GLY A 154 22.22 -4.32 -9.10
CA GLY A 154 22.38 -4.84 -10.45
C GLY A 154 22.92 -3.77 -11.40
N ALA A 155 23.49 -4.20 -12.52
CA ALA A 155 23.96 -3.27 -13.56
C ALA A 155 22.80 -2.66 -14.37
N ASN A 156 21.63 -3.30 -14.32
CA ASN A 156 20.38 -2.80 -14.86
C ASN A 156 19.23 -3.20 -13.92
N TRP A 157 18.03 -2.67 -14.18
CA TRP A 157 16.88 -2.92 -13.31
C TRP A 157 16.47 -4.40 -13.25
N ALA A 158 16.62 -5.16 -14.35
CA ALA A 158 16.27 -6.58 -14.35
C ALA A 158 17.22 -7.40 -13.45
N ASP A 159 18.50 -7.08 -13.45
CA ASP A 159 19.50 -7.73 -12.57
C ASP A 159 19.30 -7.37 -11.09
N ALA A 160 18.76 -6.17 -10.82
CA ALA A 160 18.47 -5.68 -9.48
C ALA A 160 17.10 -6.16 -8.96
N LYS A 161 16.31 -6.84 -9.78
CA LYS A 161 14.98 -7.32 -9.39
C LYS A 161 15.07 -8.71 -8.78
N THR A 162 14.84 -8.80 -7.47
CA THR A 162 14.73 -10.06 -6.72
C THR A 162 13.36 -10.69 -6.84
#